data_AF-A0A373VKE6-F1
#
_entry.id   AF-A0A373VKE6-F1
#
_cell.length_a   1.000
_cell.length_b   1.000
_cell.length_c   1.000
_cell.angle_alpha   90.00
_cell.angle_beta   90.00
_cell.angle_gamma   90.00
#
_symmetry.space_group_name_H-M   'P 1'
#
loop_
_entity.id
_entity.type
_entity.pdbx_description
1 polymer ?
#
loop_
_entity_poly.entity_id
_entity_poly.type
_entity_poly.pdbx_seq_one_letter_code
_entity_poly.pdbx_strand_id
1 'polypeptide(L)'
;MSRLKDRLLNYHIQVKKFADDDQMILANDVLSMIEQLQDDLEWYEKPKLTKTEKSFIEALDPSWSYMLRNGKGQLYLARKVDSMYGSNFKYLYLEGITIAKFDFIEAEDESWLVDDLRKLEVEDEDN
;
A
#
# COMPACT_ATOMS: atom_id res chain seq x y z
N MET A 1 -1.59 9.56 10.68
CA MET A 1 -0.40 10.06 11.41
C MET A 1 -0.47 9.78 12.93
N SER A 2 -1.55 9.21 13.48
CA SER A 2 -1.67 8.92 14.92
C SER A 2 -0.71 7.83 15.38
N ARG A 3 -0.68 6.67 14.69
CA ARG A 3 0.15 5.51 15.07
C ARG A 3 1.63 5.83 15.30
N LEU A 4 2.28 6.58 14.39
CA LEU A 4 3.69 6.96 14.54
C LEU A 4 3.89 7.92 15.74
N LYS A 5 2.97 8.86 15.93
CA LYS A 5 3.00 9.79 17.08
C LYS A 5 2.83 9.04 18.39
N ASP A 6 1.91 8.08 18.45
CA ASP A 6 1.66 7.25 19.63
C ASP A 6 2.88 6.37 19.96
N ARG A 7 3.52 5.78 18.92
CA ARG A 7 4.76 5.01 19.06
C ARG A 7 5.90 5.87 19.63
N LEU A 8 6.13 7.04 19.05
CA LEU A 8 7.16 7.97 19.50
C LEU A 8 6.91 8.47 20.92
N LEU A 9 5.65 8.75 21.28
CA LEU A 9 5.28 9.16 22.63
C LEU A 9 5.58 8.05 23.64
N ASN A 10 5.22 6.80 23.32
CA ASN A 10 5.51 5.66 24.18
C ASN A 10 7.01 5.47 24.40
N TYR A 11 7.80 5.54 23.32
CA TYR A 11 9.26 5.47 23.40
C TYR A 11 9.87 6.62 24.20
N HIS A 12 9.36 7.85 24.05
CA HIS A 12 9.79 8.97 24.87
C HIS A 12 9.57 8.70 26.37
N ILE A 13 8.39 8.19 26.75
CA ILE A 13 8.07 7.83 28.15
C ILE A 13 9.01 6.74 28.65
N GLN A 14 9.26 5.72 27.84
CA GLN A 14 10.14 4.60 28.19
C GLN A 14 11.59 5.07 28.39
N VAL A 15 12.16 5.80 27.43
CA VAL A 15 13.54 6.31 27.49
C VAL A 15 13.70 7.32 28.62
N LYS A 16 12.67 8.14 28.87
CA LYS A 16 12.68 9.08 30.00
C LYS A 16 12.77 8.36 31.34
N LYS A 17 12.06 7.23 31.55
CA LYS A 17 12.20 6.43 32.77
C LYS A 17 13.63 5.89 32.95
N PHE A 18 14.25 5.40 31.87
CA PHE A 18 15.64 4.96 31.94
C PHE A 18 16.60 6.10 32.33
N ALA A 19 16.38 7.30 31.80
CA ALA A 19 17.16 8.48 32.15
C ALA A 19 16.90 8.96 33.60
N ASP A 20 15.65 8.96 34.05
CA ASP A 20 15.26 9.41 35.39
C ASP A 20 15.73 8.43 36.48
N ASP A 21 15.78 7.13 36.16
CA ASP A 21 16.20 6.06 37.09
C ASP A 21 17.70 5.66 36.95
N ASP A 22 18.50 6.40 36.17
CA ASP A 22 19.91 6.10 35.85
C ASP A 22 20.14 4.66 35.32
N GLN A 23 19.16 4.11 34.61
CA GLN A 23 19.19 2.75 34.07
C GLN A 23 19.72 2.72 32.63
N MET A 24 20.42 1.64 32.28
CA MET A 24 20.89 1.41 30.92
C MET A 24 19.81 0.78 30.04
N ILE A 25 19.68 1.29 28.82
CA ILE A 25 18.93 0.64 27.74
C ILE A 25 19.87 -0.25 26.92
N LEU A 26 19.43 -1.46 26.56
CA LEU A 26 20.23 -2.35 25.73
C LEU A 26 20.19 -1.88 24.27
N ALA A 27 21.31 -2.03 23.56
CA ALA A 27 21.38 -1.70 22.14
C ALA A 27 20.35 -2.49 21.30
N ASN A 28 20.04 -3.72 21.69
CA ASN A 28 19.01 -4.54 21.04
C ASN A 28 17.60 -3.94 21.20
N ASP A 29 17.30 -3.34 22.35
CA ASP A 29 16.00 -2.68 22.56
C ASP A 29 15.89 -1.44 21.66
N VAL A 30 16.96 -0.65 21.56
CA VAL A 30 17.02 0.52 20.67
C VAL A 30 16.89 0.09 19.20
N LEU A 31 17.55 -1.00 18.79
CA LEU A 31 17.40 -1.54 17.42
C LEU A 31 15.95 -1.92 17.13
N SER A 32 15.28 -2.63 18.05
CA SER A 32 13.88 -3.00 17.87
C SER A 32 12.95 -1.78 17.79
N MET A 33 13.25 -0.72 18.55
CA MET A 33 12.51 0.55 18.46
C MET A 33 12.68 1.21 17.09
N ILE A 34 13.90 1.19 16.53
CA ILE A 34 14.19 1.74 15.20
C ILE A 34 13.46 0.93 14.12
N GLU A 35 13.54 -0.39 14.16
CA GLU A 35 12.86 -1.29 13.21
C GLU A 35 11.34 -1.01 13.19
N GLN A 36 10.72 -0.89 14.36
CA GLN A 36 9.29 -0.58 14.48
C GLN A 36 8.91 0.81 13.92
N LEU A 37 9.82 1.80 14.01
CA LEU A 37 9.60 3.12 13.40
C LEU A 37 9.77 3.08 11.89
N GLN A 38 10.70 2.28 11.38
CA GLN A 38 10.87 2.06 9.95
C GLN A 38 9.62 1.38 9.37
N ASP A 39 9.10 0.35 10.03
CA ASP A 39 7.85 -0.31 9.64
C ASP A 39 6.66 0.66 9.61
N ASP A 40 6.55 1.54 10.62
CA ASP A 40 5.51 2.57 10.63
C ASP A 40 5.68 3.57 9.51
N LEU A 41 6.91 3.99 9.23
CA LEU A 41 7.19 4.94 8.16
C LEU A 41 6.83 4.34 6.79
N GLU A 42 7.28 3.10 6.53
CA GLU A 42 6.93 2.37 5.30
C GLU A 42 5.42 2.21 5.16
N TRP A 43 4.71 1.97 6.27
CA TRP A 43 3.25 1.90 6.26
C TRP A 43 2.60 3.24 5.85
N TYR A 44 3.16 4.38 6.24
CA TYR A 44 2.65 5.70 5.86
C TYR A 44 3.00 6.10 4.42
N GLU A 45 4.09 5.56 3.87
CA GLU A 45 4.49 5.79 2.48
C GLU A 45 3.65 5.00 1.48
N LYS A 46 2.96 3.94 1.93
CA LYS A 46 2.12 3.11 1.06
C LYS A 46 0.89 3.85 0.53
N PRO A 47 0.51 3.53 -0.72
CA PRO A 47 -0.81 3.60 -1.28
C PRO A 47 -1.97 3.71 -0.32
N LYS A 48 -2.75 4.80 -0.32
CA LYS A 48 -4.11 4.72 0.23
C LYS A 48 -5.14 4.75 -0.88
N LEU A 49 -6.16 3.94 -0.73
CA LEU A 49 -7.27 3.85 -1.66
C LEU A 49 -8.39 4.77 -1.22
N THR A 50 -9.05 5.41 -2.16
CA THR A 50 -10.38 5.98 -1.91
C THR A 50 -11.39 4.84 -1.69
N LYS A 51 -12.54 5.15 -1.05
CA LYS A 51 -13.63 4.17 -0.89
C LYS A 51 -14.08 3.59 -2.24
N THR A 52 -14.15 4.43 -3.27
CA THR A 52 -14.54 4.01 -4.62
C THR A 52 -13.53 3.05 -5.25
N GLU A 53 -12.23 3.32 -5.10
CA GLU A 53 -11.18 2.42 -5.57
C GLU A 53 -11.20 1.08 -4.85
N LYS A 54 -11.39 1.09 -3.52
CA LYS A 54 -11.52 -0.14 -2.74
C LYS A 54 -12.71 -0.97 -3.20
N SER A 55 -13.89 -0.36 -3.31
CA SER A 55 -15.10 -1.05 -3.78
C SER A 55 -14.93 -1.60 -5.20
N PHE A 56 -14.24 -0.89 -6.08
CA PHE A 56 -13.93 -1.38 -7.42
C PHE A 56 -13.05 -2.65 -7.38
N ILE A 57 -11.97 -2.65 -6.59
CA ILE A 57 -11.06 -3.79 -6.46
C ILE A 57 -11.76 -5.01 -5.83
N GLU A 58 -12.63 -4.79 -4.84
CA GLU A 58 -13.38 -5.86 -4.17
C GLU A 58 -14.42 -6.51 -5.09
N ALA A 59 -15.06 -5.72 -5.96
CA ALA A 59 -15.99 -6.21 -6.98
C ALA A 59 -15.28 -6.86 -8.18
N LEU A 60 -13.95 -6.71 -8.29
CA LEU A 60 -13.21 -7.17 -9.46
C LEU A 60 -13.11 -8.69 -9.53
N ASP A 61 -13.35 -9.24 -10.72
CA ASP A 61 -13.18 -10.66 -11.00
C ASP A 61 -11.74 -11.11 -10.68
N PRO A 62 -11.54 -12.15 -9.84
CA PRO A 62 -10.21 -12.59 -9.41
C PRO A 62 -9.28 -13.07 -10.52
N SER A 63 -9.79 -13.29 -11.74
CA SER A 63 -8.94 -13.64 -12.88
C SER A 63 -8.08 -12.46 -13.36
N TRP A 64 -8.38 -11.21 -12.97
CA TRP A 64 -7.53 -10.06 -13.24
C TRP A 64 -6.39 -9.97 -12.23
N SER A 65 -5.16 -10.09 -12.73
CA SER A 65 -3.97 -10.23 -11.88
C SER A 65 -3.23 -8.91 -11.67
N TYR A 66 -3.24 -8.04 -12.68
CA TYR A 66 -2.46 -6.80 -12.66
C TYR A 66 -3.31 -5.58 -13.04
N MET A 67 -2.96 -4.44 -12.49
CA MET A 67 -3.44 -3.12 -12.86
C MET A 67 -2.25 -2.25 -13.29
N LEU A 68 -2.38 -1.58 -14.43
CA LEU A 68 -1.31 -0.81 -15.06
C LEU A 68 -1.83 0.48 -15.68
N ARG A 69 -0.94 1.44 -15.89
CA ARG A 69 -1.21 2.67 -16.64
C ARG A 69 -0.25 2.80 -17.82
N ASN A 70 -0.79 3.09 -19.00
CA ASN A 70 0.04 3.26 -20.19
C ASN A 70 0.63 4.68 -20.24
N GLY A 71 1.58 4.93 -21.15
CA GLY A 71 2.17 6.27 -21.37
C GLY A 71 1.20 7.37 -21.81
N LYS A 72 -0.07 7.03 -22.09
CA LYS A 72 -1.15 8.00 -22.33
C LYS A 72 -2.00 8.30 -21.08
N GLY A 73 -1.62 7.73 -19.93
CA GLY A 73 -2.35 7.86 -18.68
C GLY A 73 -3.59 6.97 -18.58
N GLN A 74 -3.84 6.06 -19.53
CA GLN A 74 -5.03 5.20 -19.49
C GLN A 74 -4.80 4.00 -18.58
N LEU A 75 -5.72 3.78 -17.64
CA LEU A 75 -5.68 2.67 -16.70
C LEU A 75 -6.32 1.41 -17.33
N TYR A 76 -5.67 0.27 -17.14
CA TYR A 76 -6.15 -1.01 -17.65
C TYR A 76 -5.77 -2.18 -16.74
N LEU A 77 -6.57 -3.23 -16.80
CA LEU A 77 -6.30 -4.51 -16.15
C LEU A 77 -5.65 -5.48 -17.12
N ALA A 78 -4.78 -6.35 -16.60
CA ALA A 78 -4.20 -7.44 -17.35
C ALA A 78 -4.42 -8.78 -16.64
N ARG A 79 -4.74 -9.81 -17.43
CA ARG A 79 -4.76 -11.20 -16.96
C ARG A 79 -4.02 -12.11 -17.90
N LYS A 80 -3.32 -13.08 -17.32
CA LYS A 80 -2.70 -14.16 -18.08
C LYS A 80 -3.79 -15.10 -18.58
N VAL A 81 -3.66 -15.53 -19.83
CA VAL A 81 -4.53 -16.52 -20.45
C VAL A 81 -3.63 -17.56 -21.11
N ASP A 82 -3.78 -18.80 -20.67
CA ASP A 82 -3.07 -19.92 -21.26
C ASP A 82 -3.84 -20.46 -22.46
N SER A 83 -3.11 -20.75 -23.54
CA SER A 83 -3.63 -21.37 -24.74
C SER A 83 -2.76 -22.55 -25.14
N MET A 84 -3.26 -23.38 -26.05
CA MET A 84 -2.48 -24.50 -26.61
C MET A 84 -1.19 -24.05 -27.31
N TYR A 85 -1.09 -22.77 -27.69
CA TYR A 85 0.06 -22.19 -28.40
C TYR A 85 0.95 -21.35 -27.49
N GLY A 86 0.74 -21.40 -26.17
CA GLY A 86 1.49 -20.65 -25.17
C GLY A 86 0.63 -19.70 -24.34
N SER A 87 1.27 -18.99 -23.43
CA SER A 87 0.65 -18.00 -22.55
C SER A 87 0.62 -16.62 -23.22
N ASN A 88 -0.53 -15.94 -23.15
CA ASN A 88 -0.68 -14.56 -23.60
C ASN A 88 -1.39 -13.73 -22.52
N PHE A 89 -1.52 -12.42 -22.70
CA PHE A 89 -2.27 -11.53 -21.84
C PHE A 89 -3.53 -11.01 -22.52
N LYS A 90 -4.61 -10.88 -21.74
CA LYS A 90 -5.78 -10.08 -22.12
C LYS A 90 -5.77 -8.79 -21.32
N TYR A 91 -6.18 -7.70 -21.97
CA TYR A 91 -6.23 -6.37 -21.39
C TYR A 91 -7.65 -5.81 -21.41
N LEU A 92 -8.02 -5.07 -20.37
CA LEU A 92 -9.29 -4.34 -20.28
C LEU A 92 -9.04 -2.89 -19.87
N TYR A 93 -9.33 -1.95 -20.75
CA TYR A 93 -9.26 -0.51 -20.45
C TYR A 93 -10.43 -0.09 -19.57
N LEU A 94 -10.15 0.68 -18.53
CA LEU A 94 -11.13 1.07 -17.51
C LEU A 94 -11.81 2.42 -17.78
N GLU A 95 -11.37 3.14 -18.81
CA GLU A 95 -11.99 4.39 -19.26
C GLU A 95 -13.46 4.17 -19.62
N GLY A 96 -14.35 4.90 -18.94
CA GLY A 96 -15.81 4.75 -19.10
C GLY A 96 -16.44 3.56 -18.37
N ILE A 97 -15.66 2.70 -17.70
CA ILE A 97 -16.16 1.57 -16.89
C ILE A 97 -16.30 1.98 -15.41
N THR A 98 -15.35 2.76 -14.90
CA THR A 98 -15.32 3.18 -13.50
C THR A 98 -14.86 4.62 -13.39
N ILE A 99 -15.25 5.27 -12.28
CA ILE A 99 -14.74 6.59 -11.88
C ILE A 99 -13.51 6.49 -10.96
N ALA A 100 -13.15 5.28 -10.52
CA ALA A 100 -11.96 5.02 -9.73
C ALA A 100 -10.70 5.36 -10.55
N LYS A 101 -9.81 6.19 -10.00
CA LYS A 101 -8.72 6.80 -10.77
C LYS A 101 -7.40 6.06 -10.63
N PHE A 102 -7.06 5.65 -9.41
CA PHE A 102 -5.78 5.05 -9.04
C PHE A 102 -4.60 5.95 -9.42
N ASP A 103 -4.63 7.21 -8.97
CA ASP A 103 -3.68 8.25 -9.37
C ASP A 103 -2.22 7.92 -8.98
N PHE A 104 -2.00 7.07 -7.97
CA PHE A 104 -0.67 6.59 -7.56
C PHE A 104 -0.06 5.52 -8.47
N ILE A 105 -0.84 4.93 -9.39
CA ILE A 105 -0.30 4.00 -10.37
C ILE A 105 0.33 4.82 -11.50
N GLU A 106 1.65 4.91 -11.48
CA GLU A 106 2.43 5.66 -12.46
C GLU A 106 2.38 5.00 -13.85
N ALA A 107 2.65 5.81 -14.88
CA ALA A 107 2.80 5.30 -16.22
C ALA A 107 4.22 4.78 -16.42
N GLU A 108 4.35 3.71 -17.22
CA GLU A 108 5.62 3.06 -17.60
C GLU A 108 6.16 2.05 -16.56
N ASP A 109 6.27 0.79 -17.00
CA ASP A 109 6.91 -0.39 -16.38
C ASP A 109 6.51 -0.80 -14.94
N GLU A 110 5.73 -0.02 -14.22
CA GLU A 110 5.22 -0.38 -12.90
C GLU A 110 3.82 -0.99 -12.97
N SER A 111 3.76 -2.31 -12.78
CA SER A 111 2.50 -3.05 -12.63
C SER A 111 2.18 -3.27 -11.16
N TRP A 112 0.94 -3.00 -10.76
CA TRP A 112 0.45 -3.37 -9.44
C TRP A 112 -0.28 -4.71 -9.49
N LEU A 113 0.05 -5.61 -8.57
CA LEU A 113 -0.73 -6.81 -8.33
C LEU A 113 -2.08 -6.41 -7.72
N VAL A 114 -3.16 -6.91 -8.30
CA VAL A 114 -4.52 -6.67 -7.77
C VAL A 114 -4.64 -7.16 -6.32
N ASP A 115 -3.96 -8.26 -5.98
CA ASP A 115 -3.93 -8.80 -4.62
C ASP A 115 -3.20 -7.89 -3.61
N ASP A 116 -2.19 -7.13 -4.03
CA ASP A 116 -1.52 -6.17 -3.16
C ASP A 116 -2.35 -4.90 -3.01
N LEU A 117 -3.01 -4.45 -4.09
CA LEU A 117 -4.01 -3.39 -4.03
C LEU A 117 -5.14 -3.73 -3.05
N ARG A 118 -5.58 -5.00 -2.98
CA ARG A 118 -6.58 -5.46 -2.00
C ARG A 118 -6.15 -5.26 -0.56
N LYS A 119 -4.85 -5.29 -0.27
CA LYS A 119 -4.31 -5.13 1.09
C LYS A 119 -4.11 -3.67 1.47
N LEU A 120 -4.15 -2.74 0.51
CA LEU A 120 -4.03 -1.32 0.80
C LEU A 120 -5.22 -0.84 1.65
N GLU A 121 -4.88 0.10 2.52
CA GLU A 121 -5.84 0.76 3.39
C GLU A 121 -6.67 1.78 2.63
N VAL A 122 -7.84 2.08 3.17
CA VAL A 122 -8.71 3.12 2.64
C VAL A 122 -8.37 4.43 3.34
N GLU A 123 -8.34 5.53 2.61
CA GLU A 123 -8.28 6.86 3.20
C GLU A 123 -9.46 7.05 4.14
N ASP A 124 -9.16 7.36 5.40
CA ASP A 124 -10.16 7.84 6.33
C ASP A 124 -10.66 9.18 5.77
N GLU A 125 -11.92 9.22 5.31
CA GLU A 125 -12.58 10.50 5.05
C GLU A 125 -12.66 11.21 6.40
N ASP A 126 -11.76 12.16 6.63
CA ASP A 126 -11.84 13.12 7.73
C ASP A 126 -13.24 13.75 7.67
N ASN A 127 -14.06 13.40 8.67
CA ASN A 127 -15.40 13.95 8.87
C ASN A 127 -15.32 15.14 9.83
#